data_AF-A0A1I0STP0-F1
#
_entry.id   AF-A0A1I0STP0-F1
#
_cell.length_a   1.000
_cell.length_b   1.000
_cell.length_c   1.000
_cell.angle_alpha   90.00
_cell.angle_beta   90.00
_cell.angle_gamma   90.00
#
_symmetry.space_group_name_H-M   'P 1'
#
loop_
_entity.id
_entity.type
_entity.pdbx_description
1 polymer ?
#
loop_
_entity_poly.entity_id
_entity_poly.type
_entity_poly.pdbx_seq_one_letter_code
_entity_poly.pdbx_strand_id
1 'polypeptide(L)'
;MGPRFSREQKLFTKDILSEKETISISWTIECLYVMLWAINKIDDLGLPREEASGTVNLIPGYMESSEEFINGAVIRDTTEILDASDLIYRIHWAVRQSGIDDIVQNINQDVVPEWHRAINWITFYEDNWDHITTDT
;
A
#
# COMPACT_ATOMS: atom_id res chain seq x y z
N MET A 1 -20.15 -12.22 -4.30
CA MET A 1 -18.89 -11.77 -3.68
C MET A 1 -17.97 -12.98 -3.58
N GLY A 2 -16.83 -12.94 -4.26
CA GLY A 2 -15.77 -13.95 -4.07
C GLY A 2 -15.06 -13.75 -2.72
N PRO A 3 -14.21 -14.69 -2.29
CA PRO A 3 -13.39 -14.51 -1.10
C PRO A 3 -12.40 -13.35 -1.31
N ARG A 4 -12.38 -12.39 -0.39
CA ARG A 4 -11.35 -11.33 -0.33
C ARG A 4 -10.04 -11.93 0.21
N PHE A 5 -8.88 -11.46 -0.26
CA PHE A 5 -7.54 -11.92 0.14
C PHE A 5 -7.22 -13.37 -0.27
N SER A 6 -7.80 -13.83 -1.36
CA SER A 6 -7.64 -15.21 -1.85
C SER A 6 -6.20 -15.55 -2.24
N ARG A 7 -5.40 -14.53 -2.58
CA ARG A 7 -3.97 -14.67 -2.87
C ARG A 7 -3.17 -14.89 -1.59
N GLU A 8 -3.32 -14.02 -0.61
CA GLU A 8 -2.58 -14.06 0.66
C GLU A 8 -2.97 -15.32 1.45
N GLN A 9 -4.25 -15.70 1.47
CA GLN A 9 -4.71 -16.95 2.09
C GLN A 9 -3.99 -18.18 1.53
N LYS A 10 -3.79 -18.26 0.21
CA LYS A 10 -3.04 -19.37 -0.40
C LYS A 10 -1.59 -19.38 0.07
N LEU A 11 -0.96 -18.22 0.20
CA LEU A 11 0.43 -18.11 0.67
C LEU A 11 0.54 -18.55 2.14
N PHE A 12 -0.41 -18.18 3.00
CA PHE A 12 -0.44 -18.61 4.41
C PHE A 12 -0.58 -20.13 4.59
N THR A 13 -1.20 -20.83 3.63
CA THR A 13 -1.36 -22.29 3.70
C THR A 13 -0.17 -23.09 3.17
N LYS A 14 0.86 -22.44 2.63
CA LYS A 14 2.05 -23.11 2.10
C LYS A 14 3.09 -23.31 3.20
N ASP A 15 3.67 -24.51 3.24
CA ASP A 15 4.78 -24.82 4.15
C ASP A 15 6.09 -24.10 3.76
N ILE A 16 6.30 -23.85 2.46
CA ILE A 16 7.49 -23.20 1.92
C ILE A 16 7.07 -22.20 0.83
N LEU A 17 7.53 -20.96 0.95
CA LEU A 17 7.39 -19.92 -0.07
C LEU A 17 8.61 -19.91 -0.99
N SER A 18 8.38 -19.66 -2.29
CA SER A 18 9.47 -19.35 -3.21
C SER A 18 10.03 -17.95 -2.94
N GLU A 19 11.27 -17.70 -3.32
CA GLU A 19 11.91 -16.37 -3.20
C GLU A 19 11.05 -15.26 -3.83
N LYS A 20 10.49 -15.51 -5.01
CA LYS A 20 9.60 -14.57 -5.69
C LYS A 20 8.33 -14.27 -4.89
N GLU A 21 7.75 -15.28 -4.25
CA GLU A 21 6.56 -15.09 -3.40
C GLU A 21 6.91 -14.33 -2.12
N THR A 22 8.06 -14.61 -1.51
CA THR A 22 8.56 -13.89 -0.33
C THR A 22 8.78 -12.41 -0.64
N ILE A 23 9.44 -12.09 -1.75
CA ILE A 23 9.63 -10.71 -2.20
C ILE A 23 8.28 -10.06 -2.51
N SER A 24 7.42 -10.74 -3.25
CA SER A 24 6.12 -10.18 -3.62
C SER A 24 5.23 -9.89 -2.40
N ILE A 25 5.29 -10.72 -1.34
CA ILE A 25 4.49 -10.48 -0.13
C ILE A 25 5.14 -9.45 0.78
N SER A 26 6.48 -9.31 0.80
CA SER A 26 7.14 -8.29 1.61
C SER A 26 6.73 -6.88 1.18
N TRP A 27 6.51 -6.67 -0.12
CA TRP A 27 6.02 -5.40 -0.67
C TRP A 27 4.63 -4.98 -0.16
N THR A 28 3.82 -5.90 0.40
CA THR A 28 2.53 -5.53 1.01
C THR A 28 2.68 -4.58 2.21
N ILE A 29 3.87 -4.48 2.78
CA ILE A 29 4.17 -3.50 3.85
C ILE A 29 4.00 -2.06 3.36
N GLU A 30 4.25 -1.79 2.08
CA GLU A 30 4.06 -0.48 1.46
C GLU A 30 2.58 -0.11 1.39
N CYS A 31 1.73 -1.11 1.15
CA CYS A 31 0.28 -0.88 1.19
C CYS A 31 -0.19 -0.53 2.60
N LEU A 32 0.34 -1.23 3.61
CA LEU A 32 0.03 -0.93 5.01
C LEU A 32 0.48 0.49 5.38
N TYR A 33 1.65 0.93 4.90
CA TYR A 33 2.15 2.29 5.13
C TYR A 33 1.16 3.36 4.65
N VAL A 34 0.63 3.24 3.43
CA VAL A 34 -0.40 4.15 2.91
C VAL A 34 -1.70 4.08 3.71
N MET A 35 -2.13 2.88 4.11
CA MET A 35 -3.35 2.72 4.92
C MET A 35 -3.21 3.35 6.31
N LEU A 36 -2.05 3.19 6.96
CA LEU A 36 -1.74 3.79 8.25
C LEU A 36 -1.61 5.32 8.15
N TRP A 37 -1.04 5.82 7.06
CA TRP A 37 -1.10 7.23 6.72
C TRP A 37 -2.56 7.66 6.69
N ALA A 38 -3.43 7.04 5.88
CA ALA A 38 -4.83 7.45 5.73
C ALA A 38 -5.66 7.50 7.03
N ILE A 39 -5.23 6.84 8.11
CA ILE A 39 -5.86 6.90 9.44
C ILE A 39 -5.05 7.69 10.50
N ASN A 40 -4.21 8.61 10.05
CA ASN A 40 -3.37 9.50 10.88
C ASN A 40 -2.44 8.77 11.87
N LYS A 41 -1.96 7.56 11.52
CA LYS A 41 -0.87 6.90 12.26
C LYS A 41 0.51 7.28 11.72
N ILE A 42 0.55 7.80 10.49
CA ILE A 42 1.73 8.40 9.86
C ILE A 42 1.33 9.81 9.43
N ASP A 43 2.12 10.79 9.87
CA ASP A 43 1.83 12.21 9.67
C ASP A 43 2.01 12.66 8.22
N ASP A 44 3.13 12.25 7.59
CA ASP A 44 3.49 12.61 6.22
C ASP A 44 3.72 11.36 5.38
N LEU A 45 3.05 11.27 4.23
CA LEU A 45 3.25 10.19 3.27
C LEU A 45 4.52 10.42 2.45
N GLY A 46 4.88 11.69 2.21
CA GLY A 46 5.98 12.05 1.34
C GLY A 46 5.82 11.55 -0.10
N LEU A 47 6.95 11.18 -0.70
CA LEU A 47 7.04 10.61 -2.04
C LEU A 47 7.56 9.17 -1.95
N PRO A 48 7.20 8.29 -2.89
CA PRO A 48 7.64 6.89 -2.90
C PRO A 48 9.10 6.79 -3.34
N ARG A 49 10.02 7.21 -2.48
CA ARG A 49 11.47 7.21 -2.72
C ARG A 49 12.18 6.11 -1.95
N GLU A 50 11.73 5.90 -0.72
CA GLU A 50 12.30 4.96 0.23
C GLU A 50 11.27 3.88 0.53
N GLU A 51 11.76 2.69 0.88
CA GLU A 51 10.91 1.62 1.39
C GLU A 51 10.39 1.95 2.79
N ALA A 52 9.16 1.56 3.08
CA ALA A 52 8.53 1.75 4.36
C ALA A 52 9.28 1.00 5.46
N SER A 53 9.71 1.74 6.48
CA SER A 53 10.44 1.21 7.62
C SER A 53 9.70 1.44 8.92
N GLY A 54 9.71 0.45 9.82
CA GLY A 54 9.06 0.54 11.13
C GLY A 54 7.53 0.48 11.10
N THR A 55 6.89 0.34 9.93
CA THR A 55 5.44 0.27 9.73
C THR A 55 4.77 -0.79 10.62
N VAL A 56 5.41 -1.95 10.79
CA VAL A 56 4.92 -3.04 11.65
C VAL A 56 4.84 -2.66 13.14
N ASN A 57 5.61 -1.67 13.59
CA ASN A 57 5.60 -1.22 14.98
C ASN A 57 4.42 -0.28 15.29
N LEU A 58 3.68 0.15 14.26
CA LEU A 58 2.54 1.06 14.39
C LEU A 58 1.21 0.31 14.53
N ILE A 59 1.22 -1.01 14.34
CA ILE A 59 0.05 -1.88 14.51
C ILE A 59 0.18 -2.70 15.79
N PRO A 60 -0.95 -3.15 16.38
CA PRO A 60 -0.93 -4.08 17.51
C PRO A 60 -0.11 -5.34 17.20
N GLY A 61 0.59 -5.84 18.21
CA GLY A 61 1.41 -7.03 18.10
C GLY A 61 0.59 -8.30 17.84
N TYR A 62 1.28 -9.38 17.47
CA TYR A 62 0.64 -10.66 17.25
C TYR A 62 -0.08 -11.14 18.54
N MET A 63 -1.38 -11.42 18.42
CA MET A 63 -2.30 -11.78 19.51
C MET A 63 -2.65 -10.65 20.50
N GLU A 64 -2.23 -9.41 20.25
CA GLU A 64 -2.70 -8.26 21.01
C GLU A 64 -4.10 -7.82 20.53
N SER A 65 -4.87 -7.19 21.43
CA SER A 65 -6.18 -6.65 21.05
C SER A 65 -6.00 -5.48 20.10
N SER A 66 -6.78 -5.47 19.01
CA SER A 66 -6.84 -4.37 18.06
C SER A 66 -7.93 -3.33 18.38
N GLU A 67 -8.69 -3.53 19.46
CA GLU A 67 -9.82 -2.68 19.82
C GLU A 67 -9.42 -1.21 20.04
N GLU A 68 -8.40 -0.95 20.85
CA GLU A 68 -7.91 0.41 21.11
C GLU A 68 -7.35 1.05 19.84
N PHE A 69 -6.64 0.27 19.01
CA PHE A 69 -6.10 0.75 17.74
C PHE A 69 -7.20 1.19 16.78
N ILE A 70 -8.24 0.36 16.63
CA ILE A 70 -9.40 0.63 15.77
C ILE A 70 -10.19 1.83 16.29
N ASN A 71 -10.50 1.86 17.59
CA ASN A 71 -11.28 2.95 18.20
C ASN A 71 -10.53 4.28 18.19
N GLY A 72 -9.20 4.26 18.21
CA GLY A 72 -8.34 5.43 18.10
C GLY A 72 -7.93 5.79 16.67
N ALA A 73 -8.48 5.15 15.64
CA ALA A 73 -8.20 5.48 14.25
C ALA A 73 -9.03 6.69 13.81
N VAL A 74 -8.38 7.70 13.23
CA VAL A 74 -9.04 8.91 12.73
C VAL A 74 -8.71 9.04 11.26
N ILE A 75 -9.72 8.96 10.40
CA ILE A 75 -9.55 9.08 8.94
C ILE A 75 -9.03 10.50 8.63
N ARG A 76 -7.99 10.59 7.79
CA ARG A 76 -7.45 11.85 7.26
C ARG A 76 -8.50 12.55 6.41
N ASP A 77 -8.40 13.88 6.29
CA ASP A 77 -9.32 14.66 5.47
C ASP A 77 -9.41 14.11 4.04
N THR A 78 -10.64 14.06 3.52
CA THR A 78 -10.92 13.53 2.18
C THR A 78 -10.13 14.26 1.11
N THR A 79 -9.92 15.58 1.20
CA THR A 79 -9.16 16.31 0.19
C THR A 79 -7.71 15.88 0.17
N GLU A 80 -7.10 15.66 1.34
CA GLU A 80 -5.71 15.18 1.40
C GLU A 80 -5.57 13.76 0.82
N ILE A 81 -6.54 12.88 1.05
CA ILE A 81 -6.57 11.53 0.47
C ILE A 81 -6.68 11.60 -1.06
N LEU A 82 -7.56 12.46 -1.58
CA LEU A 82 -7.74 12.62 -3.03
C LEU A 82 -6.54 13.29 -3.70
N ASP A 83 -5.90 14.26 -3.04
CA ASP A 83 -4.66 14.88 -3.52
C ASP A 83 -3.52 13.86 -3.60
N ALA A 84 -3.38 12.99 -2.59
CA ALA A 84 -2.42 11.89 -2.62
C ALA A 84 -2.75 10.87 -3.72
N SER A 85 -4.03 10.55 -3.92
CA SER A 85 -4.49 9.66 -4.99
C SER A 85 -4.09 10.18 -6.38
N ASP A 86 -4.38 11.45 -6.69
CA ASP A 86 -4.00 12.09 -7.96
C ASP A 86 -2.46 12.15 -8.13
N LEU A 87 -1.73 12.50 -7.07
CA LEU A 87 -0.27 12.54 -7.10
C LEU A 87 0.34 11.16 -7.39
N ILE A 88 -0.10 10.11 -6.67
CA ILE A 88 0.41 8.75 -6.84
C ILE A 88 0.07 8.23 -8.23
N TYR A 89 -1.15 8.48 -8.73
CA TYR A 89 -1.53 8.14 -10.09
C TYR A 89 -0.58 8.77 -11.13
N ARG A 90 -0.30 10.08 -11.01
CA ARG A 90 0.61 10.79 -11.92
C ARG A 90 2.05 10.30 -11.83
N ILE A 91 2.53 9.97 -10.63
CA ILE A 91 3.86 9.38 -10.44
C ILE A 91 3.93 8.02 -11.13
N HIS A 92 2.94 7.15 -10.91
CA HIS A 92 2.91 5.82 -11.52
C HIS A 92 2.80 5.92 -13.05
N TRP A 93 1.97 6.82 -13.57
CA TRP A 93 1.91 7.12 -15.00
C TRP A 93 3.27 7.57 -15.55
N ALA A 94 3.93 8.52 -14.86
CA ALA A 94 5.24 9.02 -15.27
C ALA A 94 6.29 7.91 -15.27
N VAL A 95 6.35 7.06 -14.24
CA VAL A 95 7.25 5.90 -14.14
C VAL A 95 7.05 4.93 -15.31
N ARG A 96 5.80 4.63 -15.69
CA ARG A 96 5.53 3.75 -16.84
C ARG A 96 5.90 4.39 -18.17
N GLN A 97 5.63 5.69 -18.32
CA GLN A 97 5.85 6.41 -19.57
C GLN A 97 7.32 6.75 -19.82
N SER A 98 8.09 7.02 -18.77
CA SER A 98 9.50 7.40 -18.86
C SER A 98 10.44 6.25 -19.21
N GLY A 99 9.98 4.99 -19.13
CA GLY A 99 10.89 3.86 -19.20
C GLY A 99 12.04 4.02 -18.19
N ILE A 100 13.29 3.80 -18.63
CA ILE A 100 14.52 3.94 -17.82
C ILE A 100 15.19 5.32 -18.07
N ASP A 101 14.44 6.42 -18.13
CA ASP A 101 15.01 7.78 -18.26
C ASP A 101 15.12 8.50 -16.90
N ASP A 102 16.10 9.43 -16.82
CA ASP A 102 16.64 10.08 -15.61
C ASP A 102 15.64 10.87 -14.74
N ILE A 103 14.42 11.17 -15.20
CA ILE A 103 13.44 11.97 -14.46
C ILE A 103 12.96 11.25 -13.17
N VAL A 104 13.08 9.91 -13.15
CA VAL A 104 12.58 9.05 -12.07
C VAL A 104 13.71 8.59 -11.13
N GLN A 105 14.95 9.08 -11.28
CA GLN A 105 16.11 8.60 -10.51
C GLN A 105 15.90 8.58 -8.98
N ASN A 106 14.99 9.40 -8.47
CA ASN A 106 14.70 9.51 -7.04
C ASN A 106 13.28 9.05 -6.66
N ILE A 107 12.69 8.13 -7.43
CA ILE A 107 11.43 7.46 -7.15
C ILE A 107 11.68 5.95 -7.23
N ASN A 108 11.25 5.22 -6.21
CA ASN A 108 11.38 3.78 -6.14
C ASN A 108 10.25 3.13 -6.94
N GLN A 109 10.60 2.52 -8.07
CA GLN A 109 9.65 1.92 -9.01
C GLN A 109 8.94 0.67 -8.46
N ASP A 110 9.51 0.03 -7.43
CA ASP A 110 8.91 -1.13 -6.76
C ASP A 110 7.87 -0.72 -5.70
N VAL A 111 8.04 0.47 -5.10
CA VAL A 111 7.13 1.03 -4.08
C VAL A 111 5.87 1.65 -4.70
N VAL A 112 6.04 2.39 -5.79
CA VAL A 112 4.96 3.10 -6.49
C VAL A 112 3.72 2.24 -6.77
N PRO A 113 3.81 1.02 -7.35
CA PRO A 113 2.63 0.21 -7.63
C PRO A 113 1.90 -0.23 -6.35
N GLU A 114 2.60 -0.46 -5.25
CA GLU A 114 1.98 -0.84 -3.98
C GLU A 114 1.24 0.35 -3.36
N TRP A 115 1.83 1.56 -3.40
CA TRP A 115 1.15 2.77 -2.95
C TRP A 115 -0.10 3.07 -3.79
N HIS A 116 -0.01 2.91 -5.12
CA HIS A 116 -1.16 3.10 -6.02
C HIS A 116 -2.26 2.06 -5.74
N ARG A 117 -1.91 0.80 -5.48
CA ARG A 117 -2.89 -0.22 -5.09
C ARG A 117 -3.61 0.15 -3.79
N ALA A 118 -2.86 0.56 -2.77
CA ALA A 118 -3.45 0.90 -1.48
C ALA A 118 -4.36 2.13 -1.56
N ILE A 119 -3.93 3.20 -2.25
CA ILE A 119 -4.74 4.42 -2.35
C ILE A 119 -6.02 4.18 -3.17
N ASN A 120 -5.97 3.38 -4.25
CA ASN A 120 -7.16 3.01 -5.01
C ASN A 120 -8.18 2.24 -4.17
N TRP A 121 -7.70 1.37 -3.28
CA TRP A 121 -8.56 0.67 -2.34
C TRP A 121 -9.21 1.63 -1.32
N ILE A 122 -8.44 2.57 -0.77
CA ILE A 122 -8.92 3.59 0.18
C ILE A 122 -9.99 4.47 -0.47
N THR A 123 -9.82 4.86 -1.74
CA THR A 123 -10.76 5.69 -2.49
C THR A 123 -11.91 4.90 -3.14
N PHE A 124 -12.07 3.62 -2.78
CA PHE A 124 -13.16 2.75 -3.24
C PHE A 124 -13.23 2.58 -4.77
N TYR A 125 -12.08 2.52 -5.44
CA TYR A 125 -12.01 2.25 -6.89
C TYR A 125 -12.56 0.86 -7.24
N GLU A 126 -12.30 -0.12 -6.38
CA GLU A 126 -12.82 -1.48 -6.44
C GLU A 126 -12.98 -1.99 -4.98
N ASP A 127 -13.98 -2.83 -4.73
CA ASP A 127 -14.33 -3.27 -3.37
C ASP A 127 -13.56 -4.54 -2.95
N ASN A 128 -13.07 -5.29 -3.93
CA ASN A 128 -12.24 -6.46 -3.72
C ASN A 128 -10.74 -6.12 -3.83
N TRP A 129 -10.02 -6.28 -2.71
CA TRP A 129 -8.57 -6.12 -2.62
C TRP A 129 -7.80 -6.86 -3.74
N ASP A 130 -8.23 -8.09 -4.05
CA ASP A 130 -7.55 -8.93 -5.05
C ASP A 130 -7.73 -8.40 -6.49
N HIS A 131 -8.68 -7.48 -6.70
CA HIS A 131 -9.04 -6.95 -8.02
C HIS A 131 -8.64 -5.49 -8.21
N ILE A 132 -8.02 -4.86 -7.20
CA ILE A 132 -7.54 -3.49 -7.35
C ILE A 132 -6.51 -3.44 -8.47
N THR A 133 -6.83 -2.72 -9.55
CA THR A 133 -5.88 -2.45 -10.62
C THR A 133 -5.16 -1.11 -10.38
N THR A 134 -4.01 -0.97 -11.04
CA THR A 134 -3.21 0.26 -11.03
C THR A 134 -3.02 0.75 -12.45
N ASP A 135 -4.12 0.73 -13.22
CA ASP A 135 -4.10 1.15 -14.62
C ASP A 135 -3.71 2.63 -14.69
N THR A 136 -2.68 2.92 -15.48
CA THR A 136 -2.13 4.25 -15.77
C THR A 136 -1.80 4.30 -17.25
#